data_AF-A0A356UB34-F1
#
_entry.id   AF-A0A356UB34-F1
#
_cell.length_a   1.000
_cell.length_b   1.000
_cell.length_c   1.000
_cell.angle_alpha   90.00
_cell.angle_beta   90.00
_cell.angle_gamma   90.00
#
_symmetry.space_group_name_H-M   'P 1'
#
loop_
_entity.id
_entity.type
_entity.pdbx_description
1 polymer ?
#
loop_
_entity_poly.entity_id
_entity_poly.type
_entity_poly.pdbx_seq_one_letter_code
_entity_poly.pdbx_strand_id
1 'polypeptide(L)'
;MDDKLYSFVMRGELTKVALDGSGVISKHSSSDTLNRKYLESLSLDLLDDEFVSTAKLMATVYTAIAAFENMVRTFVVKILIENKGENWWKDSVSDKIRLKAESRQKEEEKIKWHAHRGDSLINYTEFGDLASIMQQNYNLFEDHIISIDWARQIFNTLERSRNIIMHSGELGLRDIERIGTNIRDWLSQVGG
;
A
#
# COMPACT_ATOMS: atom_id res chain seq x y z
N MET A 1 -43.95 -28.29 7.39
CA MET A 1 -43.22 -27.15 7.98
C MET A 1 -41.88 -26.96 7.27
N ASP A 2 -41.26 -28.05 6.81
CA ASP A 2 -39.94 -28.09 6.15
C ASP A 2 -39.86 -27.35 4.81
N ASP A 3 -40.93 -27.34 4.01
CA ASP A 3 -40.92 -26.74 2.67
C ASP A 3 -40.79 -25.20 2.69
N LYS A 4 -41.31 -24.56 3.74
CA LYS A 4 -41.12 -23.12 3.97
C LYS A 4 -39.69 -22.79 4.40
N LEU A 5 -39.06 -23.67 5.17
CA LEU A 5 -37.67 -23.50 5.59
C LEU A 5 -36.71 -23.74 4.40
N TYR A 6 -36.97 -24.77 3.61
CA TYR A 6 -36.20 -25.09 2.41
C TYR A 6 -36.28 -23.97 1.37
N SER A 7 -37.49 -23.48 1.08
CA SER A 7 -37.66 -22.34 0.16
C SER A 7 -37.07 -21.04 0.70
N PHE A 8 -36.97 -20.85 2.02
CA PHE A 8 -36.29 -19.71 2.62
C PHE A 8 -34.77 -19.82 2.44
N VAL A 9 -34.18 -20.98 2.73
CA VAL A 9 -32.74 -21.25 2.55
C VAL A 9 -32.32 -21.12 1.09
N MET A 10 -33.07 -21.74 0.17
CA MET A 10 -32.77 -21.69 -1.26
C MET A 10 -32.92 -20.27 -1.84
N ARG A 11 -33.89 -19.48 -1.36
CA ARG A 11 -33.97 -18.06 -1.72
C ARG A 11 -32.80 -17.28 -1.16
N GLY A 12 -32.34 -17.58 0.06
CA GLY A 12 -31.14 -16.99 0.64
C GLY A 12 -29.91 -17.24 -0.22
N GLU A 13 -29.67 -18.49 -0.63
CA GLU A 13 -28.50 -18.82 -1.45
C GLU A 13 -28.60 -18.30 -2.89
N LEU A 14 -29.78 -18.36 -3.51
CA LEU A 14 -29.99 -17.73 -4.81
C LEU A 14 -29.80 -16.21 -4.75
N THR A 15 -30.22 -15.58 -3.65
CA THR A 15 -30.01 -14.14 -3.44
C THR A 15 -28.52 -13.85 -3.23
N LYS A 16 -27.79 -14.70 -2.52
CA LYS A 16 -26.34 -14.56 -2.31
C LYS A 16 -25.56 -14.67 -3.63
N VAL A 17 -25.86 -15.70 -4.44
CA VAL A 17 -25.27 -15.88 -5.78
C VAL A 17 -25.67 -14.76 -6.74
N ALA A 18 -26.92 -14.29 -6.67
CA ALA A 18 -27.37 -13.15 -7.46
C ALA A 18 -26.70 -11.84 -7.03
N LEU A 19 -26.45 -11.65 -5.72
CA LEU A 19 -25.73 -10.49 -5.17
C LEU A 19 -24.25 -10.50 -5.56
N ASP A 20 -23.61 -11.67 -5.56
CA ASP A 20 -22.24 -11.87 -6.06
C ASP A 20 -22.15 -11.55 -7.56
N GLY A 21 -23.20 -11.85 -8.33
CA GLY A 21 -23.30 -11.51 -9.75
C GLY A 21 -23.78 -10.08 -10.04
N SER A 22 -24.51 -9.42 -9.14
CA SER A 22 -25.13 -8.11 -9.36
C SER A 22 -24.25 -6.94 -8.92
N GLY A 23 -23.06 -7.20 -8.38
CA GLY A 23 -22.12 -6.16 -7.95
C GLY A 23 -22.74 -5.27 -6.88
N VAL A 24 -23.03 -5.84 -5.69
CA VAL A 24 -23.29 -5.01 -4.51
C VAL A 24 -22.16 -3.98 -4.42
N ILE A 25 -22.54 -2.71 -4.51
CA ILE A 25 -21.64 -1.57 -4.65
C ILE A 25 -20.91 -1.36 -3.32
N SER A 26 -19.94 -2.23 -3.06
CA SER A 26 -18.76 -1.89 -2.29
C SER A 26 -17.99 -0.83 -3.08
N LYS A 27 -17.30 0.09 -2.39
CA LYS A 27 -16.32 1.02 -3.00
C LYS A 27 -15.29 0.30 -3.89
N HIS A 28 -15.21 -1.04 -3.82
CA HIS A 28 -14.30 -1.90 -4.56
C HIS A 28 -14.92 -2.69 -5.73
N SER A 29 -16.22 -2.57 -6.04
CA SER A 29 -16.85 -3.40 -7.10
C SER A 29 -16.25 -3.20 -8.51
N SER A 30 -15.71 -2.02 -8.81
CA SER A 30 -14.96 -1.75 -10.05
C SER A 30 -13.61 -2.48 -10.08
N SER A 31 -12.98 -2.65 -8.91
CA SER A 31 -11.72 -3.39 -8.76
C SER A 31 -11.90 -4.88 -9.05
N ASP A 32 -13.05 -5.48 -8.72
CA ASP A 32 -13.30 -6.92 -8.94
C ASP A 32 -13.37 -7.27 -10.43
N THR A 33 -14.00 -6.41 -11.24
CA THR A 33 -14.06 -6.60 -12.70
C THR A 33 -12.68 -6.44 -13.35
N LEU A 34 -11.89 -5.46 -12.89
CA LEU A 34 -10.52 -5.26 -13.35
C LEU A 34 -9.61 -6.42 -12.97
N ASN A 35 -9.72 -6.90 -11.72
CA ASN A 35 -8.99 -8.07 -11.23
C ASN A 35 -9.23 -9.27 -12.12
N ARG A 36 -10.48 -9.56 -12.51
CA ARG A 36 -10.78 -10.68 -13.41
C ARG A 36 -10.05 -10.58 -14.75
N LYS A 37 -10.04 -9.40 -15.37
CA LYS A 37 -9.34 -9.18 -16.64
C LYS A 37 -7.83 -9.39 -16.51
N TYR A 38 -7.23 -8.95 -15.41
CA TYR A 38 -5.81 -9.19 -15.13
C TYR A 38 -5.51 -10.67 -14.89
N LEU A 39 -6.35 -11.37 -14.11
CA LEU A 39 -6.19 -12.80 -13.85
C LEU A 39 -6.23 -13.62 -15.15
N GLU A 40 -7.16 -13.31 -16.06
CA GLU A 40 -7.26 -13.93 -17.39
C GLU A 40 -6.01 -13.65 -18.26
N SER A 41 -5.40 -12.47 -18.12
CA SER A 41 -4.24 -12.07 -18.92
C SER A 41 -2.92 -12.69 -18.43
N LEU A 42 -2.85 -13.11 -17.17
CA LEU A 42 -1.62 -13.61 -16.53
C LEU A 42 -1.46 -15.13 -16.62
N SER A 43 -2.45 -15.85 -17.17
CA SER A 43 -2.42 -17.31 -17.34
C SER A 43 -2.08 -18.05 -16.04
N LEU A 44 -2.63 -17.61 -14.91
CA LEU A 44 -2.35 -18.22 -13.61
C LEU A 44 -2.73 -19.70 -13.55
N ASP A 45 -3.70 -20.12 -14.35
CA ASP A 45 -4.16 -21.51 -14.46
C ASP A 45 -3.10 -22.46 -15.05
N LEU A 46 -1.99 -21.92 -15.59
CA LEU A 46 -0.85 -22.71 -16.09
C LEU A 46 0.27 -22.87 -15.06
N LEU A 47 0.15 -22.22 -13.89
CA LEU A 47 1.16 -22.22 -12.84
C LEU A 47 0.80 -23.22 -11.75
N ASP A 48 1.76 -23.49 -10.87
CA ASP A 48 1.56 -24.37 -9.72
C ASP A 48 0.59 -23.74 -8.70
N ASP A 49 -0.46 -24.49 -8.33
CA ASP A 49 -1.52 -24.02 -7.46
C ASP A 49 -1.03 -23.61 -6.07
N GLU A 50 -0.03 -24.30 -5.51
CA GLU A 50 0.52 -24.00 -4.19
C GLU A 50 1.21 -22.63 -4.23
N PHE A 51 2.07 -22.40 -5.22
CA PHE A 51 2.76 -21.12 -5.41
C PHE A 51 1.80 -19.97 -5.70
N VAL A 52 0.77 -20.21 -6.51
CA VAL A 52 -0.27 -19.21 -6.79
C VAL A 52 -1.04 -18.86 -5.51
N SER A 53 -1.37 -19.85 -4.66
CA SER A 53 -2.09 -19.61 -3.41
C SER A 53 -1.27 -18.74 -2.45
N THR A 54 0.01 -19.06 -2.26
CA THR A 54 0.91 -18.31 -1.38
C THR A 54 1.13 -16.89 -1.90
N ALA A 55 1.32 -16.72 -3.22
CA ALA A 55 1.45 -15.41 -3.83
C ALA A 55 0.20 -14.55 -3.64
N LYS A 56 -1.01 -15.13 -3.75
CA LYS A 56 -2.28 -14.42 -3.51
C LYS A 56 -2.41 -13.94 -2.06
N LEU A 57 -2.00 -14.77 -1.09
CA LEU A 57 -1.97 -14.36 0.32
C LEU A 57 -1.00 -13.20 0.54
N MET A 58 0.22 -13.30 0.01
CA MET A 58 1.22 -12.23 0.14
C MET A 58 0.85 -10.96 -0.62
N ALA A 59 0.10 -11.05 -1.73
CA ALA A 59 -0.44 -9.91 -2.44
C ALA A 59 -1.40 -9.08 -1.57
N THR A 60 -2.14 -9.72 -0.66
CA THR A 60 -3.00 -9.01 0.31
C THR A 60 -2.16 -8.19 1.29
N VAL A 61 -1.06 -8.76 1.79
CA VAL A 61 -0.10 -8.05 2.66
C VAL A 61 0.56 -6.91 1.91
N TYR A 62 0.99 -7.14 0.66
CA TYR A 62 1.56 -6.13 -0.21
C TYR A 62 0.60 -4.95 -0.42
N THR A 63 -0.67 -5.24 -0.67
CA THR A 63 -1.71 -4.22 -0.84
C THR A 63 -1.79 -3.29 0.37
N ALA A 64 -1.76 -3.84 1.59
CA ALA A 64 -1.78 -3.04 2.81
C ALA A 64 -0.53 -2.16 2.96
N ILE A 65 0.66 -2.71 2.73
CA ILE A 65 1.92 -1.96 2.84
C ILE A 65 2.00 -0.86 1.78
N ALA A 66 1.67 -1.16 0.52
CA ALA A 66 1.72 -0.20 -0.57
C ALA A 66 0.72 0.95 -0.38
N ALA A 67 -0.49 0.65 0.12
CA ALA A 67 -1.45 1.68 0.49
C ALA A 67 -0.91 2.57 1.61
N PHE A 68 -0.37 1.95 2.67
CA PHE A 68 0.23 2.68 3.79
C PHE A 68 1.40 3.58 3.34
N GLU A 69 2.30 3.07 2.50
CA GLU A 69 3.44 3.81 1.97
C GLU A 69 2.98 5.09 1.24
N ASN A 70 1.96 4.98 0.39
CA ASN A 70 1.39 6.14 -0.31
C ASN A 70 0.67 7.11 0.62
N MET A 71 0.02 6.62 1.68
CA MET A 71 -0.58 7.47 2.71
C MET A 71 0.50 8.28 3.44
N VAL A 72 1.61 7.66 3.81
CA VAL A 72 2.74 8.37 4.44
C VAL A 72 3.35 9.40 3.49
N ARG A 73 3.55 9.07 2.20
CA ARG A 73 4.02 10.03 1.19
C ARG A 73 3.09 11.25 1.13
N THR A 74 1.78 11.00 1.06
CA THR A 74 0.77 12.06 1.00
C THR A 74 0.80 12.93 2.26
N PHE A 75 0.92 12.33 3.44
CA PHE A 75 1.05 13.03 4.71
C PHE A 75 2.29 13.94 4.73
N VAL A 76 3.48 13.41 4.38
CA VAL A 76 4.72 14.19 4.34
C VAL A 76 4.62 15.36 3.36
N VAL A 77 4.10 15.11 2.16
CA VAL A 77 3.90 16.16 1.13
C VAL A 77 2.96 17.24 1.64
N LYS A 78 1.84 16.86 2.27
CA LYS A 78 0.86 17.81 2.81
C LYS A 78 1.51 18.76 3.82
N ILE A 79 2.15 18.23 4.85
CA ILE A 79 2.81 19.04 5.89
C ILE A 79 3.87 19.97 5.32
N LEU A 80 4.68 19.47 4.38
CA LEU A 80 5.76 20.26 3.78
C LEU A 80 5.23 21.36 2.86
N ILE A 81 4.21 21.09 2.05
CA ILE A 81 3.56 22.11 1.20
C ILE A 81 2.92 23.20 2.07
N GLU A 82 2.19 22.82 3.13
CA GLU A 82 1.50 23.78 4.00
C GLU A 82 2.46 24.74 4.71
N ASN A 83 3.67 24.28 5.05
CA ASN A 83 4.64 25.08 5.81
C ASN A 83 5.75 25.74 4.96
N LYS A 84 6.09 25.18 3.79
CA LYS A 84 7.23 25.60 2.96
C LYS A 84 6.84 26.01 1.54
N GLY A 85 5.58 25.82 1.15
CA GLY A 85 5.07 26.16 -0.18
C GLY A 85 5.57 25.21 -1.27
N GLU A 86 5.44 25.63 -2.54
CA GLU A 86 5.71 24.77 -3.71
C GLU A 86 7.18 24.30 -3.82
N ASN A 87 8.13 25.08 -3.30
CA ASN A 87 9.56 24.76 -3.35
C ASN A 87 10.04 23.82 -2.23
N TRP A 88 9.12 23.28 -1.43
CA TRP A 88 9.44 22.38 -0.31
C TRP A 88 10.42 21.26 -0.66
N TRP A 89 10.34 20.70 -1.88
CA TRP A 89 11.22 19.61 -2.31
C TRP A 89 12.69 20.05 -2.35
N LYS A 90 12.98 21.27 -2.79
CA LYS A 90 14.35 21.79 -2.83
C LYS A 90 14.82 22.28 -1.47
N ASP A 91 13.92 22.90 -0.71
CA ASP A 91 14.26 23.60 0.53
C ASP A 91 14.31 22.69 1.76
N SER A 92 13.54 21.60 1.75
CA SER A 92 13.29 20.75 2.93
C SER A 92 13.85 19.34 2.80
N VAL A 93 14.30 18.94 1.60
CA VAL A 93 14.83 17.60 1.34
C VAL A 93 16.32 17.68 1.00
N SER A 94 17.14 16.93 1.73
CA SER A 94 18.59 16.88 1.47
C SER A 94 18.93 16.45 0.03
N ASP A 95 20.03 16.99 -0.50
CA ASP A 95 20.53 16.67 -1.84
C ASP A 95 20.74 15.17 -2.06
N LYS A 96 21.17 14.44 -1.03
CA LYS A 96 21.34 12.98 -1.10
C LYS A 96 20.05 12.27 -1.52
N ILE A 97 18.92 12.61 -0.90
CA ILE A 97 17.62 12.00 -1.19
C ILE A 97 17.12 12.47 -2.56
N ARG A 98 17.28 13.75 -2.87
CA ARG A 98 16.88 14.33 -4.16
C ARG A 98 17.61 13.67 -5.33
N LEU A 99 18.93 13.59 -5.27
CA LEU A 99 19.76 12.95 -6.30
C LEU A 99 19.43 11.46 -6.47
N LYS A 100 19.15 10.75 -5.37
CA LYS A 100 18.70 9.35 -5.40
C LYS A 100 17.37 9.20 -6.14
N ALA A 101 16.39 10.06 -5.83
CA ALA A 101 15.08 10.06 -6.48
C ALA A 101 15.17 10.44 -7.96
N GLU A 102 15.90 11.51 -8.29
CA GLU A 102 16.11 11.97 -9.68
C GLU A 102 16.85 10.93 -10.53
N SER A 103 17.84 10.24 -9.96
CA SER A 103 18.55 9.15 -10.64
C SER A 103 17.58 8.02 -11.01
N ARG A 104 16.72 7.60 -10.08
CA ARG A 104 15.72 6.55 -10.32
C ARG A 104 14.70 6.95 -11.37
N GLN A 105 14.20 8.18 -11.32
CA GLN A 105 13.28 8.70 -12.33
C GLN A 105 13.92 8.67 -13.73
N LYS A 106 15.16 9.16 -13.86
CA LYS A 106 15.89 9.16 -15.13
C LYS A 106 16.15 7.75 -15.67
N GLU A 107 16.46 6.79 -14.80
CA GLU A 107 16.63 5.39 -15.23
C GLU A 107 15.30 4.80 -15.75
N GLU A 108 14.17 5.12 -15.12
CA GLU A 108 12.85 4.66 -15.59
C GLU A 108 12.42 5.35 -16.89
N GLU A 109 12.66 6.65 -17.06
CA GLU A 109 12.32 7.43 -18.27
C GLU A 109 13.01 6.90 -19.54
N LYS A 110 14.16 6.23 -19.40
CA LYS A 110 14.83 5.56 -20.54
C LYS A 110 13.96 4.42 -21.11
N ILE A 111 13.08 3.83 -20.31
CA ILE A 111 12.28 2.66 -20.65
C ILE A 111 10.87 3.08 -21.08
N LYS A 112 10.72 3.54 -22.31
CA LYS A 112 9.46 4.09 -22.85
C LYS A 112 8.30 3.10 -22.99
N TRP A 113 8.57 1.80 -22.96
CA TRP A 113 7.54 0.77 -23.12
C TRP A 113 6.96 0.29 -21.79
N HIS A 114 7.46 0.81 -20.66
CA HIS A 114 7.04 0.40 -19.31
C HIS A 114 6.40 1.58 -18.56
N ALA A 115 5.50 1.28 -17.62
CA ALA A 115 4.90 2.29 -16.76
C ALA A 115 5.95 2.91 -15.81
N HIS A 116 5.80 4.20 -15.52
CA HIS A 116 6.59 4.94 -14.54
C HIS A 116 5.84 5.08 -13.22
N ARG A 117 6.56 5.31 -12.12
CA ARG A 117 5.99 5.48 -10.76
C ARG A 117 5.20 6.79 -10.55
N GLY A 118 5.16 7.65 -11.56
CA GLY A 118 4.41 8.91 -11.57
C GLY A 118 5.31 10.14 -11.68
N ASP A 119 4.70 11.32 -11.70
CA ASP A 119 5.38 12.56 -12.08
C ASP A 119 6.15 13.23 -10.94
N SER A 120 5.77 12.95 -9.69
CA SER A 120 6.39 13.58 -8.52
C SER A 120 7.61 12.78 -8.04
N LEU A 121 8.73 13.48 -7.79
CA LEU A 121 9.95 12.88 -7.24
C LEU A 121 9.72 12.20 -5.89
N ILE A 122 8.70 12.61 -5.14
CA ILE A 122 8.34 11.93 -3.90
C ILE A 122 7.94 10.48 -4.15
N ASN A 123 7.51 10.05 -5.33
CA ASN A 123 7.15 8.66 -5.64
C ASN A 123 8.37 7.73 -5.80
N TYR A 124 9.58 8.32 -5.87
CA TYR A 124 10.85 7.60 -6.05
C TYR A 124 11.62 7.41 -4.73
N THR A 125 11.09 7.96 -3.63
CA THR A 125 11.62 7.76 -2.27
C THR A 125 11.18 6.41 -1.68
N GLU A 126 11.73 6.02 -0.54
CA GLU A 126 11.37 4.81 0.22
C GLU A 126 11.05 5.18 1.67
N PHE A 127 10.56 4.23 2.46
CA PHE A 127 10.32 4.42 3.90
C PHE A 127 11.50 5.06 4.64
N GLY A 128 12.73 4.58 4.41
CA GLY A 128 13.93 5.17 5.01
C GLY A 128 14.21 6.62 4.59
N ASP A 129 13.88 6.98 3.34
CA ASP A 129 14.00 8.35 2.84
C ASP A 129 12.91 9.24 3.48
N LEU A 130 11.68 8.75 3.61
CA LEU A 130 10.58 9.46 4.29
C LEU A 130 10.89 9.74 5.76
N ALA A 131 11.44 8.76 6.49
CA ALA A 131 11.91 8.95 7.86
C ALA A 131 12.96 10.07 7.94
N SER A 132 13.87 10.11 6.96
CA SER A 132 14.96 11.08 6.92
C SER A 132 14.45 12.49 6.59
N ILE A 133 13.48 12.61 5.68
CA ILE A 133 12.79 13.88 5.37
C ILE A 133 12.07 14.41 6.62
N MET A 134 11.33 13.54 7.33
CA MET A 134 10.65 13.92 8.57
C MET A 134 11.64 14.35 9.64
N GLN A 135 12.77 13.65 9.79
CA GLN A 135 13.82 14.01 10.74
C GLN A 135 14.43 15.39 10.46
N GLN A 136 14.67 15.71 9.18
CA GLN A 136 15.24 17.00 8.75
C GLN A 136 14.33 18.18 9.06
N ASN A 137 13.01 17.93 9.16
CA ASN A 137 11.99 18.93 9.36
C ASN A 137 11.15 18.60 10.60
N TYR A 138 11.77 18.03 11.64
CA TYR A 138 11.05 17.42 12.77
C TYR A 138 10.08 18.37 13.46
N ASN A 139 10.44 19.65 13.55
CA ASN A 139 9.60 20.71 14.12
C ASN A 139 8.25 20.90 13.39
N LEU A 140 8.11 20.41 12.15
CA LEU A 140 6.84 20.43 11.41
C LEU A 140 5.98 19.19 11.68
N PHE A 141 6.58 18.14 12.24
CA PHE A 141 5.94 16.83 12.46
C PHE A 141 5.69 16.54 13.94
N GLU A 142 6.33 17.24 14.87
CA GLU A 142 6.30 16.96 16.30
C GLU A 142 4.90 17.00 16.94
N ASP A 143 3.99 17.79 16.38
CA ASP A 143 2.58 17.83 16.83
C ASP A 143 1.73 16.66 16.28
N HIS A 144 2.24 15.95 15.26
CA HIS A 144 1.51 14.88 14.58
C HIS A 144 1.98 13.48 14.96
N ILE A 145 3.26 13.32 15.32
CA ILE A 145 3.87 12.01 15.64
C ILE A 145 4.40 11.99 17.07
N ILE A 146 4.41 10.81 17.69
CA ILE A 146 4.94 10.63 19.05
C ILE A 146 6.43 11.01 19.12
N SER A 147 7.22 10.51 18.16
CA SER A 147 8.62 10.86 17.98
C SER A 147 9.08 10.38 16.62
N ILE A 148 10.23 10.88 16.17
CA ILE A 148 10.85 10.41 14.93
C ILE A 148 11.35 8.96 15.03
N ASP A 149 11.77 8.51 16.21
CA ASP A 149 12.20 7.12 16.44
C ASP A 149 11.03 6.15 16.38
N TRP A 150 9.87 6.54 16.91
CA TRP A 150 8.63 5.76 16.80
C TRP A 150 8.22 5.60 15.33
N ALA A 151 8.22 6.68 14.56
CA ALA A 151 7.93 6.64 13.12
C ALA A 151 8.92 5.73 12.37
N ARG A 152 10.21 5.87 12.66
CA ARG A 152 11.28 5.07 12.06
C ARG A 152 11.14 3.58 12.39
N GLN A 153 10.70 3.23 13.60
CA GLN A 153 10.45 1.84 13.99
C GLN A 153 9.32 1.22 13.18
N ILE A 154 8.21 1.94 12.97
CA ILE A 154 7.09 1.49 12.14
C ILE A 154 7.56 1.27 10.70
N PHE A 155 8.22 2.27 10.13
CA PHE A 155 8.72 2.24 8.75
C PHE A 155 9.70 1.08 8.52
N ASN A 156 10.69 0.90 9.41
CA ASN A 156 11.65 -0.20 9.32
C ASN A 156 10.97 -1.57 9.42
N THR A 157 9.93 -1.70 10.24
CA THR A 157 9.19 -2.96 10.39
C THR A 157 8.46 -3.30 9.10
N LEU A 158 7.75 -2.34 8.52
CA LEU A 158 7.00 -2.52 7.27
C LEU A 158 7.92 -2.74 6.07
N GLU A 159 9.04 -2.02 5.99
CA GLU A 159 10.03 -2.17 4.92
C GLU A 159 10.67 -3.57 4.93
N ARG A 160 10.99 -4.11 6.11
CA ARG A 160 11.49 -5.49 6.24
C ARG A 160 10.49 -6.52 5.70
N SER A 161 9.22 -6.38 6.08
CA SER A 161 8.15 -7.27 5.60
C SER A 161 7.92 -7.12 4.09
N ARG A 162 7.93 -5.89 3.58
CA ARG A 162 7.82 -5.58 2.14
C ARG A 162 8.90 -6.28 1.32
N ASN A 163 10.15 -6.24 1.80
CA ASN A 163 11.27 -6.83 1.07
C ASN A 163 11.12 -8.36 0.96
N ILE A 164 10.65 -9.03 2.01
CA ILE A 164 10.41 -10.48 1.98
C ILE A 164 9.38 -10.83 0.91
N ILE A 165 8.20 -10.18 0.94
CA ILE A 165 7.11 -10.50 0.00
C ILE A 165 7.43 -10.12 -1.45
N MET A 166 8.25 -9.08 -1.67
CA MET A 166 8.70 -8.70 -3.01
C MET A 166 9.72 -9.65 -3.62
N HIS A 167 10.42 -10.44 -2.80
CA HIS A 167 11.38 -11.45 -3.24
C HIS A 167 10.80 -12.87 -3.15
N SER A 168 9.48 -12.99 -3.35
CA SER A 168 8.73 -14.25 -3.35
C SER A 168 8.80 -15.03 -2.03
N GLY A 169 9.09 -14.35 -0.92
CA GLY A 169 9.06 -14.92 0.42
C GLY A 169 7.66 -14.89 1.04
N GLU A 170 7.46 -15.75 2.03
CA GLU A 170 6.23 -15.83 2.81
C GLU A 170 6.44 -15.27 4.22
N LEU A 171 5.41 -14.58 4.73
CA LEU A 171 5.39 -14.06 6.09
C LEU A 171 4.52 -14.93 6.99
N GLY A 172 5.03 -15.24 8.18
CA GLY A 172 4.23 -15.91 9.20
C GLY A 172 3.15 -14.99 9.77
N LEU A 173 2.08 -15.59 10.32
CA LEU A 173 0.94 -14.86 10.88
C LEU A 173 1.34 -13.77 11.88
N ARG A 174 2.32 -14.05 12.75
CA ARG A 174 2.84 -13.09 13.73
C ARG A 174 3.38 -11.81 13.08
N ASP A 175 4.06 -11.93 11.94
CA ASP A 175 4.63 -10.78 11.23
C ASP A 175 3.53 -10.00 10.51
N ILE A 176 2.52 -10.70 9.97
CA ILE A 176 1.32 -10.10 9.38
C ILE A 176 0.53 -9.30 10.42
N GLU A 177 0.29 -9.86 11.60
CA GLU A 177 -0.38 -9.17 12.71
C GLU A 177 0.42 -7.95 13.16
N ARG A 178 1.75 -8.05 13.22
CA ARG A 178 2.63 -6.93 13.54
C ARG A 178 2.51 -5.81 12.51
N ILE A 179 2.46 -6.11 11.22
CA ILE A 179 2.20 -5.12 10.15
C ILE A 179 0.87 -4.41 10.43
N GLY A 180 -0.20 -5.16 10.67
CA GLY A 180 -1.53 -4.61 10.94
C GLY A 180 -1.57 -3.70 12.18
N THR A 181 -0.88 -4.08 13.25
CA THR A 181 -0.77 -3.24 14.46
C THR A 181 -0.01 -1.94 14.18
N ASN A 182 1.16 -1.99 13.53
CA ASN A 182 1.92 -0.77 13.21
C ASN A 182 1.13 0.19 12.31
N ILE A 183 0.38 -0.32 11.32
CA ILE A 183 -0.49 0.50 10.47
C ILE A 183 -1.60 1.16 11.31
N ARG A 184 -2.28 0.39 12.19
CA ARG A 184 -3.34 0.93 13.04
C ARG A 184 -2.83 1.98 14.03
N ASP A 185 -1.67 1.74 14.63
CA ASP A 185 -1.04 2.67 15.56
C ASP A 185 -0.69 3.99 14.84
N TRP A 186 -0.13 3.90 13.63
CA TRP A 186 0.13 5.08 12.80
C TRP A 186 -1.14 5.86 12.48
N LEU A 187 -2.18 5.18 12.00
CA LEU A 187 -3.44 5.82 11.62
C LEU A 187 -4.15 6.45 12.82
N SER A 188 -4.09 5.83 13.99
CA SER A 188 -4.68 6.39 15.21
C SER A 188 -3.95 7.63 15.69
N GLN A 189 -2.63 7.71 15.46
CA GLN A 189 -1.81 8.84 15.84
C GLN A 189 -1.90 10.01 14.84
N VAL A 190 -1.86 9.72 13.54
CA VAL A 190 -1.74 10.75 12.48
C VAL A 190 -3.09 11.10 11.84
N GLY A 191 -4.07 10.19 11.90
CA GLY A 191 -5.39 10.34 11.28
C GLY A 191 -6.47 10.93 12.18
N GLY A 192 -6.09 11.41 13.37
CA GLY A 192 -6.95 12.19 14.28
C GLY A 192 -7.18 13.62 13.80
#